data_AF-A0A1Y4VG84-F1
#
_entry.id   AF-A0A1Y4VG84-F1
#
_cell.length_a   1.000
_cell.length_b   1.000
_cell.length_c   1.000
_cell.angle_alpha   90.00
_cell.angle_beta   90.00
_cell.angle_gamma   90.00
#
_symmetry.space_group_name_H-M   'P 1'
#
loop_
_entity.id
_entity.type
_entity.pdbx_description
1 polymer ?
#
loop_
_entity_poly.entity_id
_entity_poly.type
_entity_poly.pdbx_seq_one_letter_code
_entity_poly.pdbx_strand_id
1 'polypeptide(L)' 'MQDYREIRESMEKEGYKLQDGEYEDLLEYARRKAKAAGKDESYLPLLLPDVIKEYFFRAYINLAGMMAVEGSNI' A
#
# COMPACT_ATOMS: atom_id res chain seq x y z
N MET A 1 14.67 7.78 -11.51
CA MET A 1 13.88 6.85 -10.69
C MET A 1 12.64 6.52 -11.50
N GLN A 2 12.39 5.26 -11.83
CA GLN A 2 11.24 4.90 -12.66
C GLN A 2 9.95 5.14 -11.87
N ASP A 3 9.01 5.88 -12.47
CA ASP A 3 7.76 6.27 -11.83
C ASP A 3 6.65 5.33 -12.32
N TYR A 4 6.10 4.54 -11.41
CA TYR A 4 5.10 3.52 -11.69
C TYR A 4 3.67 4.09 -11.67
N ARG A 5 3.48 5.34 -12.14
CA ARG A 5 2.20 6.07 -12.10
C ARG A 5 1.03 5.30 -12.70
N GLU A 6 1.26 4.55 -13.77
CA GLU A 6 0.22 3.72 -14.39
C GLU A 6 -0.38 2.70 -13.40
N ILE A 7 0.45 2.18 -12.48
CA ILE A 7 0.00 1.27 -11.42
C ILE A 7 -0.86 2.03 -10.42
N ARG A 8 -0.46 3.24 -10.01
CA ARG A 8 -1.27 4.10 -9.16
C ARG A 8 -2.63 4.35 -9.80
N GLU A 9 -2.66 4.81 -11.05
CA GLU A 9 -3.91 5.10 -11.76
C GLU A 9 -4.82 3.87 -11.88
N SER A 10 -4.25 2.68 -12.11
CA SER A 10 -5.00 1.42 -12.11
C SER A 10 -5.61 1.13 -10.73
N MET A 11 -4.81 1.25 -9.67
CA MET A 11 -5.26 1.01 -8.29
C MET A 11 -6.33 2.01 -7.84
N GLU A 12 -6.21 3.28 -8.23
CA GLU A 12 -7.20 4.31 -7.91
C GLU A 12 -8.55 4.04 -8.61
N LYS A 13 -8.53 3.51 -9.84
CA LYS A 13 -9.75 3.06 -10.55
C LYS A 13 -10.41 1.87 -9.85
N GLU A 14 -9.65 1.01 -9.18
CA GLU A 14 -10.15 -0.08 -8.35
C GLU A 14 -10.65 0.37 -6.97
N GLY A 15 -10.47 1.64 -6.60
CA GLY A 15 -10.96 2.24 -5.35
C GLY A 15 -9.88 2.52 -4.30
N TYR A 16 -8.61 2.20 -4.58
CA TYR A 16 -7.49 2.45 -3.67
C TYR A 16 -6.91 3.86 -3.88
N LYS A 17 -7.68 4.89 -3.48
CA LYS A 17 -7.31 6.30 -3.69
C LYS A 17 -6.19 6.74 -2.75
N LEU A 18 -5.03 7.08 -3.32
CA LEU A 18 -3.85 7.52 -2.59
C LEU A 18 -3.59 9.02 -2.77
N GLN A 19 -3.14 9.67 -1.71
CA GLN A 19 -2.48 10.97 -1.82
C GLN A 19 -1.06 10.80 -2.37
N ASP A 20 -0.50 11.88 -2.94
CA ASP A 20 0.83 11.83 -3.56
C ASP A 20 1.92 11.35 -2.59
N GLY A 21 1.93 11.88 -1.36
CA GLY A 21 2.88 11.45 -0.33
C GLY A 21 2.72 9.98 0.08
N GLU A 22 1.48 9.50 0.21
CA GLU A 22 1.23 8.08 0.51
C GLU A 22 1.74 7.17 -0.61
N TYR A 23 1.56 7.57 -1.86
CA TYR A 23 2.09 6.81 -3.00
C TYR A 23 3.62 6.79 -3.01
N GLU A 24 4.28 7.91 -2.74
CA GLU A 24 5.74 7.98 -2.65
C GLU A 24 6.29 7.08 -1.53
N ASP A 25 5.67 7.13 -0.34
CA ASP A 25 6.04 6.28 0.79
C ASP A 25 5.86 4.78 0.48
N LEU A 26 4.75 4.42 -0.18
CA LEU A 26 4.47 3.04 -0.58
C LEU A 26 5.42 2.56 -1.67
N LEU A 27 5.79 3.42 -2.61
CA LEU A 27 6.79 3.12 -3.63
C LEU A 27 8.17 2.90 -3.02
N GLU A 28 8.59 3.73 -2.07
CA GLU A 28 9.84 3.53 -1.32
C GLU A 28 9.80 2.24 -0.50
N TYR A 29 8.67 1.96 0.14
CA TYR A 29 8.48 0.71 0.88
C TYR A 29 8.56 -0.52 -0.04
N ALA A 30 7.92 -0.49 -1.21
CA ALA A 30 8.01 -1.56 -2.20
C ALA A 30 9.45 -1.78 -2.68
N ARG A 31 10.23 -0.72 -2.91
CA ARG A 31 11.67 -0.79 -3.25
C ARG A 31 12.48 -1.51 -2.17
N ARG A 32 12.26 -1.13 -0.90
CA ARG A 32 12.93 -1.77 0.24
C ARG A 32 12.55 -3.23 0.37
N LYS A 33 11.27 -3.58 0.18
CA LYS A 33 10.75 -4.96 0.22
C LYS A 33 11.31 -5.81 -0.92
N ALA A 34 11.42 -5.27 -2.14
CA ALA A 34 12.07 -5.95 -3.27
C ALA A 34 13.55 -6.22 -3.00
N LYS A 35 14.30 -5.22 -2.50
CA LYS A 35 15.72 -5.37 -2.12
C LYS A 35 15.92 -6.44 -1.04
N ALA A 36 15.06 -6.45 -0.01
CA ALA A 36 15.10 -7.47 1.05
C ALA A 36 14.86 -8.89 0.52
N ALA A 37 14.04 -9.03 -0.53
CA ALA A 37 13.79 -10.30 -1.22
C ALA A 37 14.86 -10.67 -2.26
N GLY A 38 15.94 -9.88 -2.40
CA GLY A 38 16.97 -10.09 -3.42
C GLY A 38 16.47 -9.88 -4.85
N LYS A 39 15.41 -9.09 -5.03
CA LYS A 39 14.83 -8.73 -6.33
C LYS A 39 15.23 -7.31 -6.72
N ASP A 40 15.34 -7.08 -8.03
CA ASP A 40 15.63 -5.76 -8.59
C ASP A 40 14.34 -4.95 -8.85
N GLU A 41 14.47 -3.75 -9.43
CA GLU A 41 13.35 -2.87 -9.74
C GLU A 41 12.36 -3.46 -10.76
N SER A 42 12.74 -4.47 -11.56
CA SER A 42 11.81 -5.13 -12.48
C SER A 42 10.71 -5.91 -11.77
N TYR A 43 10.87 -6.16 -10.47
CA TYR A 43 9.86 -6.80 -9.63
C TYR A 43 8.79 -5.82 -9.10
N LEU A 44 9.06 -4.51 -9.12
CA LEU A 44 8.14 -3.50 -8.59
C LEU A 44 6.77 -3.47 -9.26
N PRO A 45 6.61 -3.69 -10.58
CA PRO A 45 5.30 -3.77 -11.20
C PRO A 45 4.38 -4.85 -10.61
N LEU A 46 4.98 -5.93 -10.11
CA LEU A 46 4.25 -7.03 -9.47
C LEU A 46 3.99 -6.74 -7.99
N LEU A 47 4.95 -6.13 -7.30
CA LEU A 47 4.92 -5.93 -5.85
C LEU A 47 4.12 -4.69 -5.42
N LEU A 48 4.18 -3.60 -6.17
CA LEU A 48 3.57 -2.32 -5.80
C LEU A 48 2.04 -2.40 -5.64
N PRO A 49 1.27 -3.08 -6.52
CA PRO A 49 -0.17 -3.28 -6.31
C PRO A 49 -0.48 -3.98 -4.98
N ASP A 50 0.30 -5.00 -4.63
CA ASP A 50 0.10 -5.76 -3.37
C ASP A 50 0.42 -4.89 -2.16
N VAL A 51 1.50 -4.10 -2.22
CA VAL A 51 1.85 -3.14 -1.16
C VAL A 51 0.73 -2.11 -0.93
N ILE A 52 0.12 -1.60 -2.00
CA ILE A 52 -1.01 -0.68 -1.91
C ILE A 52 -2.21 -1.36 -1.25
N LYS A 53 -2.55 -2.59 -1.66
CA LYS A 53 -3.65 -3.37 -1.03
C LYS A 53 -3.38 -3.64 0.45
N GLU A 54 -2.15 -4.02 0.80
CA GLU A 54 -1.71 -4.25 2.18
C GLU A 54 -1.90 -2.99 3.05
N TYR A 55 -1.60 -1.80 2.51
CA TYR A 55 -1.79 -0.53 3.21
C TYR A 55 -3.25 -0.30 3.61
N PHE A 56 -4.18 -0.39 2.66
CA PHE A 56 -5.61 -0.22 2.93
C PHE A 56 -6.17 -1.33 3.83
N PHE A 57 -5.72 -2.57 3.63
CA PHE A 57 -6.12 -3.68 4.48
C PHE A 57 -5.74 -3.45 5.94
N ARG A 58 -4.52 -2.97 6.21
CA ARG A 58 -4.07 -2.60 7.56
C ARG A 58 -4.88 -1.45 8.15
N ALA A 59 -5.17 -0.42 7.36
CA ALA A 59 -6.01 0.69 7.80
C ALA A 59 -7.41 0.21 8.23
N TYR A 60 -8.02 -0.68 7.44
CA TYR A 60 -9.31 -1.28 7.75
C TYR A 60 -9.28 -2.13 9.03
N ILE A 61 -8.29 -3.01 9.19
CA ILE A 61 -8.14 -3.83 10.41
C ILE A 61 -7.94 -2.96 11.66
N ASN A 62 -7.12 -1.92 11.56
CA ASN A 62 -6.90 -0.99 12.68
C ASN A 62 -8.20 -0.27 13.06
N LEU A 63 -8.97 0.19 12.07
CA LEU A 63 -10.27 0.82 12.32
C LEU A 63 -11.26 -0.14 12.98
N ALA A 64 -11.40 -1.35 12.43
CA ALA A 64 -12.27 -2.37 13.00
C ALA A 64 -11.88 -2.72 14.45
N GLY A 65 -10.59 -2.82 14.74
CA GLY A 65 -10.07 -3.03 16.09
C GLY A 65 -10.42 -1.90 17.05
N MET A 66 -10.25 -0.64 16.63
CA MET A 66 -10.63 0.53 17.44
C MET A 66 -12.13 0.54 17.76
N MET A 67 -12.98 0.31 16.76
CA MET A 67 -14.43 0.25 16.96
C MET A 67 -14.85 -0.89 17.91
N ALA A 68 -14.20 -2.05 17.82
CA ALA A 68 -14.46 -3.17 18.72
C ALA A 68 -14.06 -2.85 20.17
N VAL A 69 -12.94 -2.18 20.39
CA VAL A 69 -12.48 -1.77 21.73
C VAL A 69 -13.38 -0.68 22.32
N GLU A 70 -13.77 0.33 21.54
CA GLU A 70 -14.68 1.38 22.01
C GLU A 70 -16.08 0.84 22.33
N GLY A 71 -16.61 -0.07 21.52
CA GLY A 71 -17.90 -0.72 21.77
C GLY A 71 -17.91 -1.71 22.95
N SER A 72 -16.74 -2.08 23.48
CA SER A 72 -16.59 -3.00 24.63
C SER A 72 -16.48 -2.26 25.98
N ASN A 73 -16.39 -0.93 25.97
CA ASN A 73 -16.31 -0.09 27.18
C ASN A 73 -17.66 0.54 27.57
N ILE A 74 -18.78 -0.04 27.11
CA ILE A 74 -20.17 0.35 27.47
C ILE A 74 -20.85 -0.81 28.19
#